data_AF-A0A6G6C1Z6-F1
#
_entry.id   AF-A0A6G6C1Z6-F1
#
_cell.length_a   1.000
_cell.length_b   1.000
_cell.length_c   1.000
_cell.angle_alpha   90.00
_cell.angle_beta   90.00
_cell.angle_gamma   90.00
#
_symmetry.space_group_name_H-M   'P 1'
#
loop_
_entity.id
_entity.type
_entity.pdbx_description
1 polymer ?
#
loop_
_entity_poly.entity_id
_entity_poly.type
_entity_poly.pdbx_seq_one_letter_code
_entity_poly.pdbx_strand_id
1 'polypeptide(L)'
;MSNPYLSRPVRCSDTFCKNAIVMAGAVFVGLLLAAISVRDVEPSREVLRYITTGFLKTLDDCKHELNLSDHIITDLYHYWKQEYDMLDKDVGCVILCMSKKLNLVDTSGRLHHGSAKDFAVQHGAAESVADKLVEMLHECEKQSLTIEDSCVRTLEVAKCFRTNIRDLDWSPKVDVIVSEILTVV
;
A
#
# COMPACT_ATOMS: atom_id res chain seq x y z
N MET A 1 49.04 66.52 18.63
CA MET A 1 47.57 66.54 18.64
C MET A 1 47.08 66.42 17.20
N SER A 2 46.72 65.21 16.75
CA SER A 2 45.89 64.93 15.56
C SER A 2 45.73 63.42 15.38
N ASN A 3 44.50 62.93 15.57
CA ASN A 3 44.06 61.55 15.39
C ASN A 3 43.38 61.41 14.01
N PRO A 4 43.77 60.45 13.16
CA PRO A 4 42.98 60.04 12.02
C PRO A 4 42.44 58.62 12.22
N TYR A 5 41.18 58.51 12.66
CA TYR A 5 40.31 57.42 12.23
C TYR A 5 40.10 57.56 10.72
N LEU A 6 40.66 56.66 9.90
CA LEU A 6 40.18 56.43 8.54
C LEU A 6 40.47 54.99 8.10
N SER A 7 39.41 54.18 8.21
CA SER A 7 38.96 53.15 7.28
C SER A 7 40.01 52.51 6.35
N ARG A 8 40.45 51.29 6.68
CA ARG A 8 40.91 50.34 5.66
C ARG A 8 39.75 49.41 5.28
N PRO A 9 39.38 49.31 3.99
CA PRO A 9 38.41 48.33 3.56
C PRO A 9 39.01 46.94 3.69
N VAL A 10 38.31 46.04 4.38
CA VAL A 10 38.56 44.60 4.32
C VAL A 10 38.28 44.17 2.89
N ARG A 11 39.33 44.11 2.06
CA ARG A 11 39.25 43.57 0.71
C ARG A 11 39.14 42.05 0.85
N CYS A 12 37.91 41.54 0.87
CA CYS A 12 37.66 40.11 0.65
C CYS A 12 38.35 39.72 -0.66
N SER A 13 39.30 38.80 -0.59
CA SER A 13 39.94 38.23 -1.78
C SER A 13 38.86 37.54 -2.61
N ASP A 14 38.70 37.94 -3.87
CA ASP A 14 37.62 37.52 -4.79
C ASP A 14 37.46 36.00 -4.86
N THR A 15 38.53 35.25 -4.61
CA THR A 15 38.55 33.78 -4.61
C THR A 15 37.82 33.18 -3.41
N PHE A 16 37.91 33.81 -2.23
CA PHE A 16 37.24 33.35 -1.01
C PHE A 16 35.72 33.56 -1.09
N CYS A 17 35.27 34.70 -1.65
CA CYS A 17 33.85 34.95 -1.91
C CYS A 17 33.28 34.00 -2.99
N LYS A 18 34.01 33.77 -4.09
CA LYS A 18 33.56 32.84 -5.14
C LYS A 18 33.41 31.40 -4.62
N ASN A 19 34.38 30.92 -3.84
CA ASN A 19 34.31 29.57 -3.27
C ASN A 19 33.22 29.43 -2.20
N ALA A 20 32.97 30.47 -1.39
CA ALA A 20 31.88 30.48 -0.43
C ALA A 20 30.49 30.49 -1.10
N ILE A 21 30.32 31.21 -2.22
CA ILE A 21 29.09 31.23 -3.02
C ILE A 21 28.85 29.86 -3.69
N VAL A 22 29.89 29.24 -4.24
CA VAL A 22 29.80 27.89 -4.85
C VAL A 22 29.47 26.83 -3.80
N MET A 23 30.09 26.90 -2.61
CA MET A 23 29.81 26.01 -1.48
C MET A 23 28.37 26.17 -0.97
N ALA A 24 27.91 27.43 -0.80
CA ALA A 24 26.53 27.71 -0.39
C ALA A 24 25.50 27.23 -1.44
N GLY A 25 25.80 27.41 -2.73
CA GLY A 25 24.97 26.92 -3.83
C GLY A 25 24.90 25.39 -3.90
N ALA A 26 26.03 24.70 -3.72
CA ALA A 26 26.07 23.24 -3.69
C ALA A 26 25.33 22.65 -2.48
N VAL A 27 25.42 23.30 -1.31
CA VAL A 27 24.66 22.91 -0.11
C VAL A 27 23.16 23.15 -0.31
N PHE A 28 22.77 24.26 -0.93
CA PHE A 28 21.35 24.54 -1.26
C PHE A 28 20.78 23.54 -2.26
N VAL A 29 21.53 23.20 -3.32
CA VAL A 29 21.14 22.16 -4.28
C VAL A 29 21.07 20.79 -3.61
N GLY A 30 22.02 20.45 -2.74
CA GLY A 30 21.99 19.22 -1.95
C GLY A 30 20.78 19.14 -1.01
N LEU A 31 20.42 20.24 -0.33
CA LEU A 31 19.24 20.32 0.53
C LEU A 31 17.93 20.24 -0.26
N LEU A 32 17.86 20.89 -1.44
CA LEU A 32 16.69 20.82 -2.32
C LEU A 32 16.48 19.41 -2.88
N LEU A 33 17.55 18.69 -3.24
CA LEU A 33 17.48 17.30 -3.68
C LEU A 33 17.07 16.34 -2.55
N ALA A 34 17.53 16.60 -1.31
CA ALA A 34 17.11 15.83 -0.15
C ALA A 34 15.64 16.07 0.24
N ALA A 35 15.12 17.30 0.07
CA ALA A 35 13.72 17.64 0.35
C ALA A 35 12.73 17.02 -0.65
N ILE A 36 13.17 16.63 -1.85
CA ILE A 36 12.32 15.93 -2.85
C ILE A 36 12.20 14.42 -2.51
N SER A 37 12.97 13.92 -1.54
CA SER A 37 12.93 12.50 -1.14
C SER A 37 11.83 12.18 -0.11
N VAL A 38 10.81 13.03 0.04
CA VAL A 38 9.61 12.67 0.82
C VAL A 38 8.97 11.48 0.10
N ARG A 39 9.20 10.30 0.65
CA ARG A 39 8.69 9.05 0.09
C ARG A 39 7.16 9.10 0.14
N ASP A 40 6.50 8.91 -0.99
CA ASP A 40 5.04 8.82 -1.20
C ASP A 40 4.37 7.61 -0.48
N VAL A 41 4.85 7.23 0.70
CA VAL A 41 4.37 6.03 1.42
C VAL A 41 3.03 6.28 2.10
N GLU A 42 2.81 7.50 2.58
CA GLU A 42 1.58 7.87 3.31
C GLU A 42 0.31 7.83 2.43
N PRO A 43 0.32 8.35 1.17
CA PRO A 43 -0.79 8.19 0.24
C PRO A 43 -1.16 6.72 -0.01
N SER A 44 -0.17 5.81 -0.14
CA SER A 44 -0.45 4.42 -0.51
C SER A 44 -1.11 3.61 0.62
N ARG A 45 -0.77 3.89 1.89
CA ARG A 45 -1.42 3.24 3.05
C ARG A 45 -2.88 3.67 3.19
N GLU A 46 -3.16 4.95 2.96
CA GLU A 46 -4.52 5.47 2.99
C GLU A 46 -5.37 4.90 1.84
N VAL A 47 -4.81 4.84 0.63
CA VAL A 47 -5.44 4.19 -0.52
C VAL A 47 -5.75 2.72 -0.24
N LEU A 48 -4.81 1.95 0.30
CA LEU A 48 -5.08 0.55 0.65
C LEU A 48 -6.11 0.40 1.76
N ARG A 49 -6.20 1.35 2.70
CA ARG A 49 -7.31 1.37 3.67
C ARG A 49 -8.65 1.50 2.94
N TYR A 50 -8.80 2.48 2.05
CA TYR A 50 -10.07 2.67 1.32
C TYR A 50 -10.44 1.50 0.41
N ILE A 51 -9.46 0.89 -0.26
CA ILE A 51 -9.65 -0.35 -1.04
C ILE A 51 -10.12 -1.48 -0.11
N THR A 52 -9.46 -1.65 1.04
CA THR A 52 -9.82 -2.70 2.01
C THR A 52 -11.22 -2.48 2.58
N THR A 53 -11.58 -1.24 2.96
CA THR A 53 -12.93 -0.90 3.41
C THR A 53 -13.96 -1.16 2.31
N GLY A 54 -13.66 -0.80 1.06
CA GLY A 54 -14.51 -1.10 -0.10
C GLY A 54 -14.77 -2.59 -0.27
N PHE A 55 -13.71 -3.38 -0.11
CA PHE A 55 -13.76 -4.84 -0.21
C PHE A 55 -14.64 -5.46 0.89
N LEU A 56 -14.46 -5.00 2.13
CA LEU A 56 -15.16 -5.49 3.32
C LEU A 56 -16.66 -5.20 3.34
N LYS A 57 -17.17 -4.26 2.52
CA LYS A 57 -18.61 -3.99 2.40
C LYS A 57 -19.45 -5.21 1.98
N THR A 58 -18.80 -6.20 1.37
CA THR A 58 -19.46 -7.43 0.92
C THR A 58 -19.23 -8.61 1.87
N LEU A 59 -18.53 -8.39 2.99
CA LEU A 59 -18.16 -9.44 3.93
C LEU A 59 -19.39 -10.10 4.56
N ASP A 60 -20.33 -9.31 5.07
CA ASP A 60 -21.49 -9.85 5.78
C ASP A 60 -22.38 -10.71 4.87
N ASP A 61 -22.67 -10.21 3.67
CA ASP A 61 -23.34 -11.00 2.62
C ASP A 61 -22.63 -12.35 2.38
N CYS A 62 -21.30 -12.32 2.23
CA CYS A 62 -20.51 -13.52 1.95
C CYS A 62 -20.47 -14.47 3.15
N LYS A 63 -20.44 -13.97 4.38
CA LYS A 63 -20.56 -14.79 5.58
C LYS A 63 -21.88 -15.54 5.58
N HIS A 64 -22.98 -14.85 5.29
CA HIS A 64 -24.32 -15.43 5.24
C HIS A 64 -24.46 -16.45 4.10
N GLU A 65 -24.01 -16.12 2.88
CA GLU A 65 -24.09 -17.02 1.73
C GLU A 65 -23.28 -18.31 1.90
N LEU A 66 -22.12 -18.22 2.56
CA LEU A 66 -21.23 -19.35 2.81
C LEU A 66 -21.52 -20.05 4.14
N ASN A 67 -22.49 -19.56 4.92
CA ASN A 67 -22.82 -20.05 6.27
C ASN A 67 -21.59 -20.13 7.20
N LEU A 68 -20.75 -19.08 7.15
CA LEU A 68 -19.55 -18.97 7.99
C LEU A 68 -19.91 -18.39 9.36
N SER A 69 -19.29 -18.92 10.41
CA SER A 69 -19.45 -18.36 11.76
C SER A 69 -18.63 -17.08 11.94
N ASP A 70 -18.92 -16.29 12.97
CA ASP A 70 -18.21 -15.05 13.29
C ASP A 70 -16.70 -15.21 13.55
N HIS A 71 -16.21 -16.44 13.74
CA HIS A 71 -14.78 -16.73 13.81
C HIS A 71 -13.97 -16.20 12.62
N ILE A 72 -14.61 -16.05 11.46
CA ILE A 72 -13.99 -15.52 10.24
C ILE A 72 -13.44 -14.10 10.43
N ILE A 73 -14.02 -13.31 11.35
CA ILE A 73 -13.51 -11.98 11.70
C ILE A 73 -12.15 -12.07 12.39
N THR A 74 -12.00 -13.06 13.28
CA THR A 74 -10.73 -13.38 13.96
C THR A 74 -9.71 -13.89 12.95
N ASP A 75 -10.10 -14.72 11.99
CA ASP A 75 -9.16 -15.20 10.97
C ASP A 75 -8.71 -14.07 10.04
N LEU A 76 -9.60 -13.12 9.70
CA LEU A 76 -9.22 -11.91 8.97
C LEU A 76 -8.26 -11.01 9.78
N TYR A 77 -8.40 -10.95 11.11
CA TYR A 77 -7.42 -10.30 11.99
C TYR A 77 -6.05 -10.98 11.88
N HIS A 78 -6.00 -12.31 12.02
CA HIS A 78 -4.76 -13.09 11.91
C HIS A 78 -4.13 -12.97 10.53
N TYR A 79 -4.96 -12.85 9.49
CA TYR A 79 -4.49 -12.59 8.14
C TYR A 79 -3.70 -11.29 8.12
N TRP A 80 -4.24 -10.17 8.60
CA TRP A 80 -3.51 -8.90 8.59
C TRP A 80 -2.28 -8.89 9.52
N LYS A 81 -2.27 -9.71 10.59
CA LYS A 81 -1.08 -9.92 11.44
C LYS A 81 0.01 -10.82 10.83
N GLN A 82 -0.27 -11.46 9.70
CA GLN A 82 0.58 -12.47 9.08
C GLN A 82 0.81 -13.74 9.92
N GLU A 83 -0.17 -14.12 10.72
CA GLU A 83 -0.13 -15.35 11.53
C GLU A 83 -0.65 -16.53 10.71
N TYR A 84 0.16 -17.01 9.77
CA TYR A 84 -0.25 -17.98 8.74
C TYR A 84 -0.80 -19.30 9.29
N ASP A 85 -0.32 -19.78 10.44
CA ASP A 85 -0.72 -21.05 11.05
C ASP A 85 -2.16 -21.03 11.61
N MET A 86 -2.78 -19.84 11.68
CA MET A 86 -4.13 -19.65 12.22
C MET A 86 -5.20 -19.43 11.14
N LEU A 87 -4.86 -19.60 9.85
CA LEU A 87 -5.78 -19.31 8.75
C LEU A 87 -6.43 -20.59 8.21
N ASP A 88 -7.75 -20.68 8.35
CA ASP A 88 -8.56 -21.72 7.71
C ASP A 88 -8.79 -21.41 6.21
N LYS A 89 -9.10 -22.45 5.42
CA LYS A 89 -9.52 -22.31 4.01
C LYS A 89 -10.74 -21.41 3.84
N ASP A 90 -11.57 -21.26 4.87
CA ASP A 90 -12.76 -20.41 4.86
C ASP A 90 -12.40 -18.94 4.62
N VAL A 91 -11.21 -18.49 5.03
CA VAL A 91 -10.66 -17.17 4.68
C VAL A 91 -10.51 -17.03 3.16
N GLY A 92 -10.03 -18.07 2.50
CA GLY A 92 -9.93 -18.11 1.04
C GLY A 92 -11.30 -18.07 0.37
N CYS A 93 -12.28 -18.82 0.91
CA CYS A 93 -13.64 -18.83 0.38
C CYS A 93 -14.33 -17.47 0.51
N VAL A 94 -14.20 -16.79 1.66
CA VAL A 94 -14.82 -15.48 1.87
C VAL A 94 -14.17 -14.41 0.98
N ILE A 95 -12.85 -14.44 0.80
CA ILE A 95 -12.14 -13.54 -0.13
C ILE A 95 -12.61 -13.77 -1.57
N LEU A 96 -12.76 -15.04 -1.99
CA LEU A 96 -13.26 -15.38 -3.33
C LEU A 96 -14.70 -14.89 -3.54
N CYS A 97 -15.57 -15.06 -2.54
CA CYS A 97 -16.94 -14.57 -2.58
C CYS A 97 -16.99 -13.04 -2.73
N MET A 98 -16.25 -12.30 -1.90
CA MET A 98 -16.19 -10.84 -1.97
C MET A 98 -15.67 -10.37 -3.33
N SER A 99 -14.62 -11.04 -3.84
CA SER A 99 -14.05 -10.75 -5.16
C SER A 99 -15.06 -10.97 -6.29
N LYS A 100 -15.90 -12.00 -6.22
CA LYS A 100 -16.97 -12.24 -7.20
C LYS A 100 -18.07 -11.18 -7.14
N LYS A 101 -18.51 -10.79 -5.93
CA LYS A 101 -19.53 -9.74 -5.73
C LYS A 101 -19.08 -8.39 -6.27
N LEU A 102 -17.79 -8.11 -6.18
CA LEU A 102 -17.16 -6.89 -6.69
C LEU A 102 -16.70 -7.01 -8.16
N ASN A 103 -17.00 -8.13 -8.82
CA ASN A 103 -16.61 -8.41 -10.20
C ASN A 103 -15.09 -8.28 -10.45
N LEU A 104 -14.27 -8.61 -9.45
CA LEU A 104 -12.80 -8.55 -9.51
C LEU A 104 -12.20 -9.84 -10.10
N VAL A 105 -12.98 -10.91 -10.17
CA VAL A 105 -12.58 -12.18 -10.76
C VAL A 105 -13.59 -12.63 -11.81
N ASP A 106 -13.12 -13.39 -12.79
CA ASP A 106 -13.95 -14.03 -13.80
C ASP A 106 -14.66 -15.30 -13.28
N THR A 107 -15.41 -15.97 -14.16
CA THR A 107 -16.14 -17.20 -13.84
C THR A 107 -15.23 -18.38 -13.46
N SER A 108 -13.96 -18.34 -13.83
CA SER A 108 -12.94 -19.33 -13.45
C SER A 108 -12.25 -19.00 -12.12
N GLY A 109 -12.59 -17.86 -11.51
CA GLY A 109 -11.99 -17.36 -10.28
C GLY A 109 -10.59 -16.78 -10.49
N ARG A 110 -10.30 -16.27 -11.69
CA ARG A 110 -9.06 -15.57 -12.03
C ARG A 110 -9.28 -14.07 -12.08
N LEU A 111 -8.27 -13.29 -11.74
CA LEU A 111 -8.32 -11.83 -11.69
C LEU A 111 -8.78 -11.23 -13.02
N HIS A 112 -9.86 -10.44 -12.95
CA HIS A 112 -10.28 -9.62 -14.07
C HIS A 112 -9.54 -8.28 -14.01
N HIS A 113 -8.39 -8.20 -14.70
CA HIS A 113 -7.45 -7.08 -14.63
C HIS A 113 -8.08 -5.69 -14.78
N GLY A 114 -9.02 -5.52 -15.74
CA GLY A 114 -9.71 -4.24 -15.98
C GLY A 114 -10.53 -3.79 -14.76
N SER A 115 -11.50 -4.62 -14.37
CA SER A 115 -12.32 -4.40 -13.17
C SER A 115 -11.52 -4.23 -11.87
N ALA A 116 -10.42 -4.98 -11.70
CA ALA A 116 -9.54 -4.81 -10.54
C ALA A 116 -8.83 -3.44 -10.52
N LYS A 117 -8.37 -2.97 -11.69
CA LYS A 117 -7.80 -1.62 -11.84
C LYS A 117 -8.86 -0.55 -11.56
N ASP A 118 -10.03 -0.68 -12.18
CA ASP A 118 -11.13 0.28 -12.02
C ASP A 118 -11.58 0.37 -10.57
N PHE A 119 -11.68 -0.77 -9.87
CA PHE A 119 -11.99 -0.81 -8.45
C PHE A 119 -10.93 -0.06 -7.62
N ALA A 120 -9.65 -0.31 -7.85
CA ALA A 120 -8.59 0.39 -7.13
C ALA A 120 -8.65 1.92 -7.35
N VAL A 121 -8.88 2.36 -8.60
CA VAL A 121 -9.01 3.79 -8.94
C VAL A 121 -10.24 4.42 -8.29
N GLN A 122 -11.39 3.74 -8.31
CA GLN A 122 -12.62 4.21 -7.64
C GLN A 122 -12.42 4.39 -6.13
N HIS A 123 -11.48 3.66 -5.54
CA HIS A 123 -11.11 3.74 -4.13
C HIS A 123 -9.88 4.63 -3.86
N GLY A 124 -9.54 5.52 -4.80
CA GLY A 124 -8.56 6.59 -4.60
C GLY A 124 -7.14 6.29 -5.05
N ALA A 125 -6.89 5.13 -5.67
CA ALA A 125 -5.58 4.84 -6.25
C ALA A 125 -5.34 5.68 -7.51
N ALA A 126 -4.15 6.27 -7.62
CA ALA A 126 -3.65 6.73 -8.91
C ALA A 126 -3.49 5.53 -9.87
N GLU A 127 -3.63 5.75 -11.18
CA GLU A 127 -3.55 4.66 -12.17
C GLU A 127 -2.27 3.82 -12.04
N SER A 128 -1.12 4.46 -11.79
CA SER A 128 0.16 3.77 -11.60
C SER A 128 0.20 2.89 -10.35
N VAL A 129 -0.51 3.28 -9.30
CA VAL A 129 -0.67 2.46 -8.09
C VAL A 129 -1.61 1.30 -8.38
N ALA A 130 -2.73 1.55 -9.05
CA ALA A 130 -3.69 0.52 -9.45
C ALA A 130 -3.05 -0.55 -10.35
N ASP A 131 -2.26 -0.13 -11.34
CA ASP A 131 -1.51 -1.05 -12.22
C ASP A 131 -0.55 -1.93 -11.41
N LYS A 132 0.18 -1.34 -10.46
CA LYS A 132 1.10 -2.08 -9.59
C LYS A 132 0.36 -3.09 -8.69
N LEU A 133 -0.81 -2.74 -8.16
CA LEU A 133 -1.62 -3.67 -7.35
C LEU A 133 -2.10 -4.87 -8.19
N VAL A 134 -2.59 -4.61 -9.41
CA VAL A 134 -3.05 -5.64 -10.34
C VAL A 134 -1.91 -6.55 -10.79
N GLU A 135 -0.74 -5.98 -11.08
CA GLU A 135 0.46 -6.75 -11.42
C GLU A 135 0.89 -7.67 -10.27
N MET A 136 0.92 -7.16 -9.03
CA MET A 136 1.24 -7.98 -7.85
C MET A 136 0.26 -9.14 -7.67
N LEU A 137 -1.05 -8.90 -7.83
CA LEU A 137 -2.06 -9.97 -7.76
C LEU A 137 -1.83 -11.02 -8.85
N HIS A 138 -1.56 -10.58 -10.08
CA HIS A 138 -1.30 -11.48 -11.20
C HIS A 138 -0.05 -12.37 -10.97
N GLU A 139 1.03 -11.80 -10.43
CA GLU A 139 2.22 -12.58 -10.07
C GLU A 139 1.97 -13.56 -8.92
N CYS A 140 1.10 -13.22 -7.98
CA CYS A 140 0.66 -14.15 -6.93
C CYS A 140 -0.22 -15.29 -7.46
N GLU A 141 -1.08 -15.03 -8.45
CA GLU A 141 -1.87 -16.08 -9.11
C GLU A 141 -0.99 -17.10 -9.81
N LYS A 142 0.06 -16.65 -10.51
CA LYS A 142 0.99 -17.54 -11.23
C LYS A 142 1.63 -18.58 -10.33
N GLN A 143 1.91 -18.22 -9.08
CA GLN A 143 2.51 -19.11 -8.09
C GLN A 143 1.54 -20.17 -7.56
N SER A 144 0.24 -19.96 -7.75
CA SER A 144 -0.83 -20.79 -7.18
C SER A 144 -1.61 -21.57 -8.25
N LEU A 145 -1.15 -21.61 -9.50
CA LEU A 145 -1.86 -22.21 -10.65
C LEU A 145 -2.09 -23.72 -10.51
N THR A 146 -1.26 -24.42 -9.74
CA THR A 146 -1.35 -25.86 -9.53
C THR A 146 -2.36 -26.25 -8.45
N ILE A 147 -2.94 -25.28 -7.75
CA ILE A 147 -3.91 -25.53 -6.67
C ILE A 147 -5.31 -25.65 -7.28
N GLU A 148 -5.90 -26.84 -7.15
CA GLU A 148 -7.23 -27.15 -7.70
C GLU A 148 -8.35 -26.52 -6.88
N ASP A 149 -8.26 -26.58 -5.55
CA ASP A 149 -9.26 -25.99 -4.66
C ASP A 149 -9.21 -24.46 -4.76
N SER A 150 -10.32 -23.87 -5.22
CA SER A 150 -10.38 -22.43 -5.47
C SER A 150 -10.29 -21.57 -4.21
N CYS A 151 -10.75 -22.06 -3.05
CA CYS A 151 -10.62 -21.32 -1.79
C CYS A 151 -9.17 -21.35 -1.32
N VAL A 152 -8.53 -22.52 -1.32
CA VAL A 152 -7.11 -22.65 -0.95
C VAL A 152 -6.24 -21.84 -1.90
N ARG A 153 -6.49 -21.90 -3.21
CA ARG A 153 -5.78 -21.09 -4.20
C ARG A 153 -5.92 -19.61 -3.90
N THR A 154 -7.14 -19.14 -3.63
CA THR A 154 -7.40 -17.73 -3.30
C THR A 154 -6.69 -17.31 -2.01
N LEU A 155 -6.66 -18.18 -0.99
CA LEU A 155 -5.95 -17.92 0.25
C LEU A 155 -4.44 -17.76 0.02
N GLU A 156 -3.82 -18.60 -0.80
CA GLU A 156 -2.39 -18.49 -1.13
C GLU A 156 -2.08 -17.23 -1.95
N VAL A 157 -2.94 -16.87 -2.90
CA VAL A 157 -2.84 -15.59 -3.63
C VAL A 157 -2.93 -14.41 -2.66
N ALA A 158 -3.88 -14.43 -1.72
CA ALA A 158 -4.06 -13.37 -0.74
C ALA A 158 -2.84 -13.25 0.20
N LYS A 159 -2.33 -14.37 0.69
CA LYS A 159 -1.11 -14.44 1.51
C LYS A 159 0.10 -13.84 0.78
N CYS A 160 0.29 -14.19 -0.49
CA CYS A 160 1.34 -13.64 -1.34
C CYS A 160 1.16 -12.13 -1.52
N PHE A 161 -0.04 -11.66 -1.86
CA PHE A 161 -0.33 -10.25 -2.09
C PHE A 161 -0.06 -9.42 -0.83
N ARG A 162 -0.58 -9.86 0.32
CA ARG A 162 -0.35 -9.21 1.61
C ARG A 162 1.13 -9.09 1.96
N THR A 163 1.93 -10.11 1.63
CA THR A 163 3.38 -10.10 1.85
C THR A 163 4.04 -8.99 1.03
N ASN A 164 3.70 -8.89 -0.26
CA ASN A 164 4.19 -7.81 -1.13
C ASN A 164 3.76 -6.41 -0.63
N ILE A 165 2.50 -6.26 -0.18
CA ILE A 165 1.99 -5.01 0.38
C ILE A 165 2.78 -4.58 1.63
N ARG A 166 3.09 -5.52 2.52
CA ARG A 166 3.91 -5.23 3.69
C ARG A 166 5.34 -4.85 3.30
N ASP A 167 5.94 -5.56 2.35
CA ASP A 167 7.32 -5.32 1.94
C ASP A 167 7.49 -3.94 1.25
N LEU A 168 6.41 -3.41 0.65
CA LEU A 168 6.32 -2.03 0.15
C LEU A 168 6.00 -0.99 1.24
N ASP A 169 5.77 -1.41 2.48
CA ASP A 169 5.31 -0.58 3.59
C ASP A 169 3.95 0.10 3.34
N TRP A 170 3.12 -0.51 2.48
CA TRP A 170 1.80 -0.01 2.11
C TRP A 170 0.68 -0.54 3.01
N SER A 171 0.97 -1.54 3.85
CA SER A 171 -0.04 -2.11 4.75
C SER A 171 -0.62 -1.03 5.67
N PRO A 172 -1.96 -0.87 5.71
CA PRO A 172 -2.59 -0.14 6.80
C PRO A 172 -2.26 -0.83 8.12
N LYS A 173 -2.32 -0.08 9.23
CA LYS A 173 -2.13 -0.69 10.55
C LYS A 173 -3.27 -1.67 10.82
N VAL A 174 -2.95 -2.81 11.41
CA VAL A 174 -3.94 -3.89 11.61
C VAL A 174 -5.12 -3.44 12.46
N ASP A 175 -4.89 -2.60 13.48
CA ASP A 175 -5.95 -2.00 14.29
C ASP A 175 -6.94 -1.17 13.46
N VAL A 176 -6.45 -0.45 12.44
CA VAL A 176 -7.30 0.30 11.52
C VAL A 176 -8.16 -0.67 10.71
N ILE A 177 -7.58 -1.70 10.10
CA ILE A 177 -8.32 -2.65 9.27
C ILE A 177 -9.40 -3.39 10.08
N VAL A 178 -9.05 -3.79 11.30
CA VAL A 178 -9.98 -4.50 12.19
C VAL A 178 -11.10 -3.59 12.65
N SER A 179 -10.82 -2.31 12.92
CA SER A 179 -11.86 -1.33 13.22
C SER A 179 -12.83 -1.17 12.05
N GLU A 180 -12.33 -1.16 10.80
CA GLU A 180 -13.17 -1.08 9.61
C GLU A 180 -14.06 -2.32 9.49
N ILE A 181 -13.53 -3.52 9.72
CA ILE A 181 -14.31 -4.76 9.73
C ILE A 181 -15.48 -4.63 10.71
N LEU A 182 -15.19 -4.28 11.97
CA LEU A 182 -16.21 -4.17 13.03
C LEU A 182 -17.25 -3.06 12.79
N THR A 183 -16.96 -2.08 11.94
CA THR A 183 -17.92 -1.02 11.58
C THR A 183 -18.77 -1.35 10.37
N VAL A 184 -18.33 -2.29 9.54
CA VAL A 184 -18.97 -2.63 8.26
C VAL A 184 -19.84 -3.88 8.38
N VAL A 185 -19.52 -4.79 9.32
CA VAL A 185 -20.39 -5.91 9.71
C VAL A 185 -21.40 -5.52 10.78
#